data_AF-A0A660UU48-F1
#
_entry.id   AF-A0A660UU48-F1
#
_cell.length_a   1.000
_cell.length_b   1.000
_cell.length_c   1.000
_cell.angle_alpha   90.00
_cell.angle_beta   90.00
_cell.angle_gamma   90.00
#
_symmetry.space_group_name_H-M   'P 1'
#
loop_
_entity.id
_entity.type
_entity.pdbx_description
1 polymer ?
#
loop_
_entity_poly.entity_id
_entity_poly.type
_entity_poly.pdbx_seq_one_letter_code
_entity_poly.pdbx_strand_id
1 'polypeptide(L)'
;MKKIIITFICFVFISCAYCGQQDPVSEVQTLLEQKEYSKVTGMLNRILRAGALSPSQRAEALKIQAHFYEELMGNPDGALRLYKKILDIKLPEDHPARSMANNEISRLNALKEKYSKQDLLLKQSRIASSRGTDKNKIKRQIAQLHALIEENPEYYKLAEAYYYLGVHYMSLEKYRQSCKLFEKCVQIKPCINFHLAVEVRARVSQTRWAVITISKTAWAIIGVLLVFTVVGFYVSRPWRRLKIRHLAIGLLMVILWWAIFTGSHKYFGEIFQADETIINTLGAQEPWFVNAAPTSPGAEVAKHLFLYGLVATLEMFVFSIGTSRLKCIWTTILINAIFGLLLFSSLTAVFYMRYCDQQGAFRAKGKNIISLANGHIYFIQGEMEPMILTNPKAYPNLSTKVMRDLDLREWLEQHCPSDPKTKKNLPEK
;
A
#
# COMPACT_ATOMS: atom_id res chain seq x y z
N MET A 1 21.89 2.38 56.09
CA MET A 1 21.14 3.06 55.00
C MET A 1 21.84 4.30 54.43
N LYS A 2 22.29 5.30 55.21
CA LYS A 2 22.94 6.52 54.66
C LYS A 2 24.19 6.26 53.78
N LYS A 3 25.04 5.28 54.13
CA LYS A 3 26.23 4.92 53.32
C LYS A 3 25.88 4.34 51.94
N ILE A 4 24.79 3.60 51.81
CA ILE A 4 24.35 2.99 50.54
C ILE A 4 23.84 4.05 49.56
N ILE A 5 23.10 5.05 50.07
CA ILE A 5 22.58 6.18 49.26
C ILE A 5 23.73 7.03 48.71
N ILE A 6 24.77 7.29 49.50
CA ILE A 6 25.94 8.06 49.04
C ILE A 6 26.70 7.30 47.94
N THR A 7 26.91 5.99 48.07
CA THR A 7 27.51 5.19 46.98
C THR A 7 26.65 5.17 45.72
N PHE A 8 25.31 5.14 45.83
CA PHE A 8 24.43 5.17 44.65
C PHE A 8 24.44 6.53 43.96
N ILE A 9 24.47 7.64 44.71
CA ILE A 9 24.59 8.99 44.14
C ILE A 9 25.97 9.18 43.49
N CYS A 10 27.06 8.72 44.12
CA CYS A 10 28.38 8.75 43.51
C CYS A 10 28.44 7.85 42.26
N PHE A 11 27.80 6.69 42.25
CA PHE A 11 27.75 5.82 41.07
C PHE A 11 26.94 6.45 39.93
N VAL A 12 25.82 7.11 40.21
CA VAL A 12 25.04 7.85 39.20
C VAL A 12 25.82 9.06 38.68
N PHE A 13 26.51 9.82 39.55
CA PHE A 13 27.35 10.94 39.11
C PHE A 13 28.59 10.48 38.32
N ILE A 14 29.22 9.37 38.69
CA ILE A 14 30.34 8.78 37.94
C ILE A 14 29.84 8.20 36.61
N SER A 15 28.65 7.59 36.58
CA SER A 15 28.03 7.08 35.33
C SER A 15 27.62 8.21 34.39
N CYS A 16 27.17 9.37 34.92
CA CYS A 16 26.90 10.56 34.12
C CYS A 16 28.17 11.32 33.69
N ALA A 17 29.24 11.27 34.49
CA ALA A 17 30.54 11.87 34.15
C ALA A 17 31.35 11.01 33.17
N TYR A 18 31.09 9.71 33.08
CA TYR A 18 31.61 8.81 32.06
C TYR A 18 30.80 8.80 30.75
N CYS A 19 29.90 9.76 30.56
CA CYS A 19 29.56 10.21 29.21
C CYS A 19 30.73 11.03 28.67
N GLY A 20 31.89 10.39 28.49
CA GLY A 20 32.96 10.95 27.67
C GLY A 20 32.30 11.35 26.36
N GLN A 21 32.35 12.64 26.05
CA GLN A 21 31.63 13.25 24.94
C GLN A 21 32.18 12.64 23.65
N GLN A 22 31.66 11.47 23.27
CA GLN A 22 32.03 10.76 22.06
C GLN A 22 31.82 11.74 20.91
N ASP A 23 32.84 11.88 20.07
CA ASP A 23 32.75 12.72 18.89
C ASP A 23 31.51 12.30 18.11
N PRO A 24 30.50 13.17 17.95
CA PRO A 24 29.25 12.79 17.31
C PRO A 24 29.45 12.30 15.87
N VAL A 25 30.58 12.64 15.24
CA VAL A 25 31.00 12.11 13.93
C VAL A 25 31.34 10.61 14.01
N SER A 26 32.00 10.15 15.08
CA SER A 26 32.35 8.74 15.31
C SER A 26 31.12 7.86 15.57
N GLU A 27 30.11 8.42 16.24
CA GLU A 27 28.82 7.74 16.46
C GLU A 27 28.10 7.50 15.11
N VAL A 28 28.14 8.48 14.20
CA VAL A 28 27.59 8.32 12.85
C VAL A 28 28.29 7.20 12.07
N GLN A 29 29.60 7.06 12.19
CA GLN A 29 30.35 5.97 11.55
C GLN A 29 29.96 4.60 12.11
N THR A 30 29.83 4.49 13.44
CA THR A 30 29.32 3.28 14.10
C THR A 30 27.92 2.91 13.58
N LEU A 31 27.03 3.89 13.46
CA LEU A 31 25.67 3.66 12.93
C LEU A 31 25.67 3.25 11.45
N LEU A 32 26.62 3.74 10.64
CA LEU A 32 26.81 3.32 9.25
C LEU A 32 27.24 1.85 9.16
N GLU A 33 28.18 1.44 10.00
CA GLU A 33 28.64 0.04 10.10
C GLU A 33 27.51 -0.90 10.53
N GLN A 34 26.67 -0.44 11.47
CA GLN A 34 25.47 -1.15 11.91
C GLN A 34 24.31 -1.12 10.89
N LYS A 35 24.47 -0.41 9.77
CA LYS A 35 23.46 -0.23 8.73
C LYS A 35 22.17 0.44 9.23
N GLU A 36 22.25 1.24 10.29
CA GLU A 36 21.11 1.98 10.85
C GLU A 36 20.89 3.32 10.14
N TYR A 37 20.67 3.27 8.83
CA TYR A 37 20.71 4.42 7.93
C TYR A 37 19.69 5.54 8.25
N SER A 38 18.53 5.20 8.83
CA SER A 38 17.55 6.18 9.28
C SER A 38 18.07 7.02 10.46
N LYS A 39 18.82 6.40 11.39
CA LYS A 39 19.44 7.10 12.50
C LYS A 39 20.61 7.96 12.02
N VAL A 40 21.41 7.46 11.07
CA VAL A 40 22.50 8.21 10.43
C VAL A 40 22.02 9.55 9.87
N THR A 41 20.97 9.55 9.04
CA THR A 41 20.45 10.78 8.44
C THR A 41 19.88 11.74 9.50
N GLY A 42 19.14 11.23 10.48
CA GLY A 42 18.62 12.02 11.59
C GLY A 42 19.70 12.60 12.49
N MET A 43 20.79 11.87 12.71
CA MET A 43 21.94 12.32 13.51
C MET A 43 22.77 13.36 12.76
N LEU A 44 23.14 13.12 11.50
CA LEU A 44 23.85 14.10 10.66
C LEU A 44 23.11 15.43 10.56
N ASN A 45 21.78 15.38 10.37
CA ASN A 45 20.97 16.59 10.32
C ASN A 45 20.94 17.35 11.67
N ARG A 46 20.98 16.64 12.81
CA ARG A 46 21.07 17.26 14.13
C ARG A 46 22.45 17.90 14.35
N ILE A 47 23.51 17.15 14.05
CA ILE A 47 24.91 17.59 14.13
C ILE A 47 25.11 18.89 13.33
N LEU A 48 24.71 18.90 12.06
CA LEU A 48 24.87 20.06 11.18
C LEU A 48 24.01 21.28 11.57
N ARG A 49 22.94 21.08 12.34
CA ARG A 49 22.07 22.17 12.85
C ARG A 49 22.51 22.71 14.20
N ALA A 50 23.22 21.94 15.01
CA ALA A 50 23.56 22.30 16.39
C ALA A 50 24.48 23.54 16.52
N GLY A 51 25.09 24.02 15.42
CA GLY A 51 25.88 25.26 15.37
C GLY A 51 27.22 25.22 16.12
N ALA A 52 27.39 24.29 17.06
CA ALA A 52 28.54 24.20 17.96
C ALA A 52 29.76 23.43 17.40
N LEU A 53 29.74 23.02 16.13
CA LEU A 53 30.86 22.29 15.53
C LEU A 53 31.99 23.21 15.13
N SER A 54 33.23 22.77 15.35
CA SER A 54 34.38 23.40 14.71
C SER A 54 34.25 23.35 13.17
N PRO A 55 34.84 24.30 12.43
CA PRO A 55 34.81 24.29 10.97
C PRO A 55 35.28 22.95 10.35
N SER A 56 36.31 22.32 10.95
CA SER A 56 36.83 21.03 10.50
C SER A 56 35.84 19.88 10.75
N GLN A 57 35.25 19.78 11.95
CA GLN A 57 34.21 18.78 12.24
C GLN A 57 32.97 18.95 11.36
N ARG A 58 32.57 20.19 11.08
CA ARG A 58 31.45 20.47 10.17
C ARG A 58 31.76 20.01 8.74
N ALA A 59 32.99 20.23 8.26
CA ALA A 59 33.44 19.75 6.96
C ALA A 59 33.44 18.20 6.91
N GLU A 60 33.89 17.55 7.97
CA GLU A 60 33.88 16.09 8.07
C GLU A 60 32.45 15.51 8.08
N ALA A 61 31.53 16.10 8.86
CA ALA A 61 30.13 15.71 8.86
C ALA A 61 29.47 15.89 7.48
N LEU A 62 29.77 17.00 6.78
CA LEU A 62 29.31 17.22 5.41
C LEU A 62 29.90 16.20 4.43
N LYS A 63 31.17 15.81 4.59
CA LYS A 63 31.81 14.76 3.78
C LYS A 63 31.09 13.43 3.95
N ILE A 64 30.85 13.00 5.19
CA ILE A 64 30.11 11.76 5.48
C ILE A 64 28.71 11.82 4.87
N GLN A 65 28.02 12.96 5.00
CA GLN A 65 26.71 13.14 4.41
C GLN A 65 26.77 13.11 2.87
N ALA A 66 27.76 13.72 2.23
CA ALA A 66 27.93 13.69 0.78
C ALA A 66 28.16 12.26 0.27
N HIS A 67 29.06 11.52 0.94
CA HIS A 67 29.33 10.12 0.64
C HIS A 67 28.08 9.25 0.83
N PHE A 68 27.30 9.46 1.89
CA PHE A 68 26.02 8.78 2.09
C PHE A 68 25.04 9.02 0.93
N TYR A 69 24.92 10.27 0.46
CA TYR A 69 24.04 10.61 -0.65
C TYR A 69 24.49 9.98 -1.96
N GLU A 70 25.78 9.95 -2.25
CA GLU A 70 26.29 9.32 -3.46
C GLU A 70 26.23 7.80 -3.38
N GLU A 71 26.89 7.22 -2.38
CA GLU A 71 27.16 5.78 -2.37
C GLU A 71 26.01 4.94 -1.89
N LEU A 72 25.18 5.46 -0.98
CA LEU A 72 24.09 4.66 -0.41
C LEU A 72 22.74 5.06 -1.00
N MET A 73 22.48 6.36 -1.22
CA MET A 73 21.21 6.82 -1.79
C MET A 73 21.19 6.84 -3.31
N GLY A 74 22.35 6.86 -3.99
CA GLY A 74 22.40 7.04 -5.45
C GLY A 74 21.96 8.43 -5.90
N ASN A 75 22.17 9.46 -5.07
CA ASN A 75 21.82 10.87 -5.33
C ASN A 75 23.07 11.76 -5.48
N PRO A 76 23.77 11.67 -6.63
CA PRO A 76 25.01 12.40 -6.89
C PRO A 76 24.80 13.92 -6.94
N ASP A 77 23.60 14.39 -7.29
CA ASP A 77 23.27 15.82 -7.25
C ASP A 77 23.22 16.35 -5.80
N GLY A 78 22.72 15.54 -4.88
CA GLY A 78 22.76 15.81 -3.45
C GLY A 78 24.19 15.87 -2.91
N ALA A 79 25.00 14.87 -3.26
CA ALA A 79 26.41 14.81 -2.87
C ALA A 79 27.19 16.04 -3.37
N LEU A 80 27.02 16.40 -4.65
CA LEU A 80 27.67 17.57 -5.26
C LEU A 80 27.33 18.87 -4.52
N ARG A 81 26.06 19.05 -4.09
CA ARG A 81 25.66 20.22 -3.28
C ARG A 81 26.35 20.23 -1.92
N LEU A 82 26.54 19.08 -1.29
CA LEU A 82 27.20 18.97 0.02
C LEU A 82 28.71 19.22 -0.08
N TYR A 83 29.37 18.71 -1.12
CA TYR A 83 30.78 19.03 -1.37
C TYR A 83 31.02 20.51 -1.63
N LYS A 84 30.12 21.19 -2.37
CA LYS A 84 30.19 22.65 -2.54
C LYS A 84 30.09 23.39 -1.21
N LYS A 85 29.20 22.94 -0.30
CA LYS A 85 29.09 23.51 1.04
C LYS A 85 30.37 23.35 1.88
N ILE A 86 31.21 22.35 1.62
CA ILE A 86 32.51 22.21 2.31
C ILE A 86 33.44 23.36 1.90
N LEU A 87 33.43 23.76 0.61
CA LEU A 87 34.24 24.87 0.10
C LEU A 87 33.78 26.23 0.65
N ASP A 88 32.50 26.36 0.98
CA ASP A 88 31.92 27.55 1.62
C ASP A 88 32.35 27.72 3.10
N ILE A 89 32.87 26.66 3.74
CA ILE A 89 33.39 26.75 5.10
C ILE A 89 34.75 27.48 5.07
N LYS A 90 34.93 28.43 6.00
CA LYS A 90 36.20 29.14 6.24
C LYS A 90 37.27 28.19 6.79
N LEU A 91 37.85 27.37 5.94
CA LEU A 91 38.99 26.49 6.21
C LEU A 91 40.26 27.09 5.58
N PRO A 92 41.46 26.79 6.12
CA PRO A 92 42.73 27.09 5.46
C PRO A 92 42.77 26.53 4.03
N GLU A 93 43.44 27.22 3.09
CA GLU A 93 43.47 26.79 1.68
C GLU A 93 44.16 25.43 1.47
N ASP A 94 45.13 25.11 2.32
CA ASP A 94 45.85 23.83 2.36
C ASP A 94 45.09 22.72 3.12
N HIS A 95 43.90 23.01 3.66
CA HIS A 95 43.15 22.05 4.46
C HIS A 95 42.71 20.84 3.59
N PRO A 96 42.95 19.60 4.04
CA PRO A 96 42.71 18.39 3.23
C PRO A 96 41.26 18.24 2.77
N ALA A 97 40.28 18.71 3.56
CA ALA A 97 38.87 18.67 3.19
C ALA A 97 38.53 19.55 1.96
N ARG A 98 39.22 20.68 1.73
CA ARG A 98 38.99 21.51 0.53
C ARG A 98 39.50 20.80 -0.72
N SER A 99 40.74 20.29 -0.67
CA SER A 99 41.34 19.51 -1.77
C SER A 99 40.47 18.29 -2.12
N MET A 100 40.04 17.51 -1.12
CA MET A 100 39.12 16.39 -1.31
C MET A 100 37.80 16.81 -1.96
N ALA A 101 37.14 17.87 -1.45
CA ALA A 101 35.87 18.33 -2.01
C ALA A 101 36.00 18.79 -3.48
N ASN A 102 37.09 19.48 -3.83
CA ASN A 102 37.38 19.87 -5.22
C ASN A 102 37.57 18.65 -6.14
N ASN A 103 38.30 17.63 -5.67
CA ASN A 103 38.51 16.39 -6.41
C ASN A 103 37.19 15.66 -6.66
N GLU A 104 36.34 15.54 -5.63
CA GLU A 104 35.03 14.88 -5.74
C GLU A 104 34.05 15.65 -6.63
N ILE A 105 34.01 16.98 -6.54
CA ILE A 105 33.22 17.83 -7.45
C ILE A 105 33.65 17.60 -8.90
N SER A 106 34.96 17.58 -9.16
CA SER A 106 35.51 17.37 -10.50
C SER A 106 35.16 15.98 -11.02
N ARG A 107 35.31 14.93 -10.20
CA ARG A 107 34.92 13.55 -10.54
C ARG A 107 33.44 13.45 -10.88
N LEU A 108 32.55 13.99 -10.04
CA LEU A 108 31.11 13.94 -10.26
C LEU A 108 30.67 14.71 -11.51
N ASN A 109 31.31 15.85 -11.80
CA ASN A 109 31.05 16.60 -13.03
C ASN A 109 31.53 15.82 -14.27
N ALA A 110 32.71 15.21 -14.22
CA ALA A 110 33.20 14.37 -15.30
C ALA A 110 32.27 13.16 -15.57
N LEU A 111 31.72 12.54 -14.52
CA LEU A 111 30.71 11.47 -14.66
C LEU A 111 29.43 11.97 -15.32
N LYS A 112 28.92 13.14 -14.93
CA LYS A 112 27.74 13.76 -15.55
C LYS A 112 27.96 14.09 -17.02
N GLU A 113 29.14 14.58 -17.37
CA GLU A 113 29.49 14.86 -18.76
C GLU A 113 29.58 13.57 -19.58
N LYS A 114 30.33 12.57 -19.08
CA LYS A 114 30.49 11.24 -19.67
C LYS A 114 29.14 10.57 -19.96
N TYR A 115 28.18 10.67 -19.03
CA TYR A 115 26.88 10.00 -19.12
C TYR A 115 25.69 10.93 -19.39
N SER A 116 25.94 12.10 -19.98
CA SER A 116 24.90 13.11 -20.24
C SER A 116 23.71 12.60 -21.08
N LYS A 117 23.97 11.71 -22.05
CA LYS A 117 22.93 11.08 -22.88
C LYS A 117 22.03 10.13 -22.08
N GLN A 118 22.64 9.31 -21.22
CA GLN A 118 21.95 8.37 -20.33
C GLN A 118 21.11 9.12 -19.29
N ASP A 119 21.63 10.22 -18.75
CA ASP A 119 20.91 11.12 -17.85
C ASP A 119 19.67 11.73 -18.51
N LEU A 120 19.79 12.14 -19.78
CA LEU A 120 18.65 12.63 -20.56
C LEU A 120 17.58 11.54 -20.73
N LEU A 121 17.99 10.30 -21.01
CA LEU A 121 17.08 9.17 -21.13
C LEU A 121 16.34 8.90 -19.80
N LEU A 122 17.05 8.84 -18.66
CA LEU A 122 16.41 8.68 -17.34
C LEU A 122 15.40 9.80 -17.06
N LYS A 123 15.75 11.04 -17.39
CA LYS A 123 14.85 12.19 -17.22
C LYS A 123 13.57 12.04 -18.04
N GLN A 124 13.66 11.52 -19.27
CA GLN A 124 12.48 11.24 -20.11
C GLN A 124 11.62 10.09 -19.54
N SER A 125 12.25 9.04 -19.02
CA SER A 125 11.56 7.91 -18.37
C SER A 125 10.80 8.33 -17.11
N ARG A 126 11.35 9.27 -16.33
CA ARG A 126 10.68 9.85 -15.17
C ARG A 126 9.33 10.48 -15.53
N ILE A 127 9.28 11.26 -16.60
CA ILE A 127 8.08 12.00 -17.04
C ILE A 127 6.98 11.03 -17.50
N ALA A 128 7.33 9.98 -18.23
CA ALA A 128 6.36 9.06 -18.82
C ALA A 128 5.65 8.13 -17.82
N SER A 129 6.08 8.14 -16.55
CA SER A 129 5.45 7.37 -15.48
C SER A 129 4.11 7.95 -14.96
N SER A 130 3.69 9.11 -15.47
CA SER A 130 2.37 9.70 -15.17
C SER A 130 1.22 8.96 -15.89
N ARG A 131 0.03 8.93 -15.28
CA ARG A 131 -1.16 8.19 -15.77
C ARG A 131 -1.52 8.61 -17.21
N GLY A 132 -1.86 7.62 -18.05
CA GLY A 132 -2.38 7.83 -19.41
C GLY A 132 -1.38 7.59 -20.55
N THR A 133 -0.16 7.14 -20.26
CA THR A 133 0.85 6.90 -21.30
C THR A 133 0.52 5.71 -22.21
N ASP A 134 0.66 5.92 -23.53
CA ASP A 134 0.56 4.88 -24.55
C ASP A 134 1.45 3.66 -24.22
N LYS A 135 0.87 2.46 -24.25
CA LYS A 135 1.56 1.18 -24.02
C LYS A 135 2.76 1.00 -24.95
N ASN A 136 2.70 1.51 -26.18
CA ASN A 136 3.82 1.40 -27.12
C ASN A 136 5.00 2.30 -26.71
N LYS A 137 4.73 3.51 -26.21
CA LYS A 137 5.76 4.40 -25.66
C LYS A 137 6.44 3.75 -24.45
N ILE A 138 5.68 3.14 -23.54
CA ILE A 138 6.23 2.42 -22.39
C ILE A 138 7.15 1.27 -22.84
N LYS A 139 6.73 0.47 -23.84
CA LYS A 139 7.57 -0.61 -24.39
C LYS A 139 8.89 -0.10 -24.98
N ARG A 140 8.87 1.03 -25.70
CA ARG A 140 10.10 1.65 -26.23
C ARG A 140 11.03 2.09 -25.10
N GLN A 141 10.50 2.71 -24.05
CA GLN A 141 11.29 3.11 -22.89
C GLN A 141 11.90 1.92 -22.14
N ILE A 142 11.15 0.83 -21.99
CA ILE A 142 11.67 -0.43 -21.44
C ILE A 142 12.86 -0.92 -22.27
N ALA A 143 12.76 -0.92 -23.60
CA ALA A 143 13.85 -1.34 -24.48
C ALA A 143 15.08 -0.42 -24.35
N GLN A 144 14.89 0.89 -24.33
CA GLN A 144 15.98 1.86 -24.16
C GLN A 144 16.67 1.73 -22.79
N LEU A 145 15.92 1.49 -21.72
CA LEU A 145 16.49 1.28 -20.38
C LEU A 145 17.25 -0.03 -20.27
N HIS A 146 16.77 -1.11 -20.90
CA HIS A 146 17.54 -2.36 -20.98
C HIS A 146 18.85 -2.16 -21.71
N ALA A 147 18.84 -1.51 -22.88
CA ALA A 147 20.05 -1.18 -23.63
C ALA A 147 21.02 -0.34 -22.79
N LEU A 148 20.53 0.70 -22.09
CA LEU A 148 21.36 1.50 -21.19
C LEU A 148 22.05 0.63 -20.12
N ILE A 149 21.31 -0.27 -19.48
CA ILE A 149 21.81 -1.15 -18.41
C ILE A 149 22.84 -2.15 -18.94
N GLU A 150 22.61 -2.72 -20.13
CA GLU A 150 23.49 -3.72 -20.75
C GLU A 150 24.77 -3.08 -21.30
N GLU A 151 24.65 -1.94 -21.98
CA GLU A 151 25.78 -1.24 -22.59
C GLU A 151 26.64 -0.47 -21.58
N ASN A 152 26.07 -0.07 -20.43
CA ASN A 152 26.75 0.81 -19.46
C ASN A 152 26.64 0.27 -18.02
N PRO A 153 27.28 -0.87 -17.69
CA PRO A 153 27.22 -1.44 -16.34
C PRO A 153 27.85 -0.55 -15.27
N GLU A 154 28.76 0.36 -15.65
CA GLU A 154 29.42 1.34 -14.75
C GLU A 154 28.65 2.67 -14.63
N TYR A 155 27.42 2.74 -15.14
CA TYR A 155 26.65 3.97 -15.06
C TYR A 155 26.33 4.33 -13.60
N TYR A 156 26.77 5.50 -13.15
CA TYR A 156 26.68 5.92 -11.75
C TYR A 156 25.23 6.04 -11.20
N LYS A 157 24.21 6.12 -12.07
CA LYS A 157 22.77 6.09 -11.71
C LYS A 157 22.09 4.77 -12.09
N LEU A 158 22.84 3.66 -12.15
CA LEU A 158 22.30 2.35 -12.53
C LEU A 158 21.10 1.92 -11.67
N ALA A 159 21.13 2.17 -10.37
CA ALA A 159 20.01 1.85 -9.47
C ALA A 159 18.72 2.61 -9.85
N GLU A 160 18.84 3.88 -10.24
CA GLU A 160 17.70 4.68 -10.71
C GLU A 160 17.16 4.15 -12.06
N ALA A 161 18.03 3.65 -12.94
CA ALA A 161 17.61 2.97 -14.17
C ALA A 161 16.75 1.73 -13.88
N TYR A 162 17.18 0.87 -12.94
CA TYR A 162 16.39 -0.28 -12.48
C TYR A 162 15.06 0.14 -11.86
N TYR A 163 15.05 1.24 -11.09
CA TYR A 163 13.81 1.79 -10.53
C TYR A 163 12.81 2.17 -11.63
N TYR A 164 13.20 2.98 -12.62
CA TYR A 164 12.26 3.38 -13.68
C TYR A 164 11.85 2.21 -14.56
N LEU A 165 12.75 1.25 -14.80
CA LEU A 165 12.41 0.01 -15.48
C LEU A 165 11.30 -0.73 -14.71
N GLY A 166 11.44 -0.87 -13.38
CA GLY A 166 10.42 -1.44 -12.50
C GLY A 166 9.08 -0.69 -12.60
N VAL A 167 9.12 0.64 -12.55
CA VAL A 167 7.92 1.49 -12.71
C VAL A 167 7.23 1.23 -14.06
N HIS A 168 7.98 1.14 -15.17
CA HIS A 168 7.39 0.85 -16.48
C HIS A 168 6.81 -0.58 -16.57
N TYR A 169 7.46 -1.58 -15.97
CA TYR A 169 6.89 -2.93 -15.88
C TYR A 169 5.60 -2.95 -15.05
N MET A 170 5.55 -2.19 -13.96
CA MET A 170 4.34 -2.00 -13.15
C MET A 170 3.20 -1.37 -13.98
N SER A 171 3.51 -0.37 -14.82
CA SER A 171 2.54 0.25 -15.75
C SER A 171 2.03 -0.71 -16.84
N LEU A 172 2.77 -1.77 -17.16
CA LEU A 172 2.33 -2.85 -18.06
C LEU A 172 1.70 -4.03 -17.30
N GLU A 173 1.38 -3.88 -16.01
CA GLU A 173 0.81 -4.91 -15.13
C GLU A 173 1.72 -6.15 -14.99
N LYS A 174 3.02 -6.01 -15.29
CA LYS A 174 4.05 -7.03 -15.13
C LYS A 174 4.68 -6.95 -13.73
N TYR A 175 3.82 -7.11 -12.72
CA TYR A 175 4.16 -6.84 -11.33
C TYR A 175 5.29 -7.72 -10.77
N ARG A 176 5.35 -9.00 -11.15
CA ARG A 176 6.43 -9.90 -10.70
C ARG A 176 7.81 -9.44 -11.17
N GLN A 177 7.91 -8.99 -12.42
CA GLN A 177 9.15 -8.42 -12.97
C GLN A 177 9.50 -7.10 -12.29
N SER A 178 8.50 -6.25 -12.07
CA SER A 178 8.65 -4.99 -11.33
C SER A 178 9.26 -5.20 -9.94
N CYS A 179 8.75 -6.16 -9.15
CA CYS A 179 9.30 -6.49 -7.83
C CYS A 179 10.79 -6.83 -7.87
N LYS A 180 11.19 -7.74 -8.78
CA LYS A 180 12.59 -8.15 -8.94
C LYS A 180 13.52 -6.98 -9.28
N LEU A 181 13.03 -6.03 -10.06
CA LEU A 181 13.79 -4.83 -10.44
C LEU A 181 13.94 -3.87 -9.27
N PHE A 182 12.91 -3.70 -8.44
CA PHE A 182 13.01 -2.93 -7.20
C PHE A 182 13.94 -3.59 -6.17
N GLU A 183 13.92 -4.91 -6.04
CA GLU A 183 14.88 -5.65 -5.21
C GLU A 183 16.32 -5.42 -5.69
N LYS A 184 16.56 -5.50 -7.01
CA LYS A 184 17.87 -5.21 -7.59
C LYS A 184 18.31 -3.75 -7.39
N CYS A 185 17.38 -2.80 -7.43
CA CYS A 185 17.62 -1.40 -7.13
C CYS A 185 18.14 -1.22 -5.68
N VAL A 186 17.50 -1.84 -4.69
CA VAL A 186 17.95 -1.82 -3.28
C VAL A 186 19.28 -2.55 -3.09
N GLN A 187 19.53 -3.64 -3.82
CA GLN A 187 20.82 -4.34 -3.77
C GLN A 187 21.98 -3.45 -4.23
N ILE A 188 21.78 -2.63 -5.27
CA ILE A 188 22.81 -1.72 -5.78
C ILE A 188 23.01 -0.53 -4.84
N LYS A 189 21.92 0.06 -4.35
CA LYS A 189 21.94 1.23 -3.45
C LYS A 189 20.98 1.00 -2.26
N PRO A 190 21.47 0.53 -1.10
CA PRO A 190 20.63 0.15 0.04
C PRO A 190 19.77 1.29 0.61
N CYS A 191 20.21 2.54 0.48
CA CYS A 191 19.51 3.72 0.98
C CYS A 191 18.73 4.45 -0.11
N ILE A 192 18.53 3.85 -1.28
CA ILE A 192 17.80 4.49 -2.38
C ILE A 192 16.36 4.88 -2.00
N ASN A 193 15.78 4.22 -0.98
CA ASN A 193 14.43 4.53 -0.49
C ASN A 193 14.27 5.97 0.06
N PHE A 194 15.36 6.59 0.51
CA PHE A 194 15.36 8.00 0.92
C PHE A 194 15.27 8.97 -0.26
N HIS A 195 15.62 8.51 -1.47
CA HIS A 195 15.60 9.31 -2.69
C HIS A 195 14.39 8.99 -3.58
N LEU A 196 14.07 7.70 -3.73
CA LEU A 196 13.02 7.14 -4.57
C LEU A 196 12.14 6.24 -3.72
N ALA A 197 10.83 6.19 -3.96
CA ALA A 197 9.90 5.39 -3.15
C ALA A 197 9.94 3.88 -3.51
N VAL A 198 11.13 3.27 -3.51
CA VAL A 198 11.37 1.91 -4.02
C VAL A 198 10.60 0.86 -3.22
N GLU A 199 10.64 0.92 -1.88
CA GLU A 199 9.95 -0.06 -1.04
C GLU A 199 8.43 0.03 -1.17
N VAL A 200 7.90 1.25 -1.24
CA VAL A 200 6.46 1.48 -1.43
C VAL A 200 6.02 0.89 -2.78
N ARG A 201 6.76 1.16 -3.86
CA ARG A 201 6.46 0.62 -5.19
C ARG A 201 6.64 -0.89 -5.29
N ALA A 202 7.63 -1.44 -4.60
CA ALA A 202 7.84 -2.88 -4.48
C ALA A 202 6.66 -3.55 -3.78
N ARG A 203 6.24 -3.02 -2.62
CA ARG A 203 5.07 -3.53 -1.88
C ARG A 203 3.81 -3.46 -2.73
N VAL A 204 3.55 -2.32 -3.39
CA VAL A 204 2.40 -2.17 -4.31
C VAL A 204 2.46 -3.22 -5.42
N SER A 205 3.63 -3.45 -6.02
CA SER A 205 3.79 -4.47 -7.05
C SER A 205 3.56 -5.89 -6.49
N GLN A 206 4.08 -6.20 -5.30
CA GLN A 206 3.87 -7.51 -4.65
C GLN A 206 2.40 -7.76 -4.34
N THR A 207 1.71 -6.77 -3.76
CA THR A 207 0.26 -6.85 -3.50
C THR A 207 -0.51 -7.07 -4.80
N ARG A 208 -0.27 -6.25 -5.84
CA ARG A 208 -0.97 -6.39 -7.13
C ARG A 208 -0.69 -7.73 -7.81
N TRP A 209 0.54 -8.23 -7.71
CA TRP A 209 0.89 -9.56 -8.21
C TRP A 209 0.12 -10.66 -7.46
N ALA A 210 0.08 -10.59 -6.13
CA ALA A 210 -0.66 -11.55 -5.31
C ALA A 210 -2.15 -11.54 -5.65
N VAL A 211 -2.76 -10.36 -5.77
CA VAL A 211 -4.18 -10.17 -6.13
C VAL A 211 -4.50 -10.82 -7.47
N ILE A 212 -3.70 -10.55 -8.51
CA ILE A 212 -3.91 -11.15 -9.84
C ILE A 212 -3.72 -12.66 -9.80
N THR A 213 -2.74 -13.13 -9.03
CA THR A 213 -2.46 -14.56 -8.91
C THR A 213 -3.61 -15.27 -8.20
N ILE A 214 -4.05 -14.76 -7.05
CA ILE A 214 -5.18 -15.30 -6.28
C ILE A 214 -6.45 -15.29 -7.13
N SER A 215 -6.73 -14.19 -7.83
CA SER A 215 -7.91 -14.09 -8.70
C SER A 215 -7.87 -15.14 -9.82
N LYS A 216 -6.74 -15.28 -10.53
CA LYS A 216 -6.57 -16.31 -11.58
C LYS A 216 -6.73 -17.72 -11.02
N THR A 217 -6.13 -18.01 -9.88
CA THR A 217 -6.23 -19.32 -9.22
C THR A 217 -7.67 -19.61 -8.81
N ALA A 218 -8.37 -18.64 -8.23
CA ALA A 218 -9.77 -18.79 -7.84
C ALA A 218 -10.68 -19.04 -9.06
N TRP A 219 -10.48 -18.31 -10.16
CA TRP A 219 -11.21 -18.56 -11.41
C TRP A 219 -10.90 -19.93 -12.01
N ALA A 220 -9.66 -20.39 -11.95
CA ALA A 220 -9.29 -21.73 -12.40
C ALA A 220 -9.98 -22.82 -11.56
N ILE A 221 -10.03 -22.65 -10.23
CA ILE A 221 -10.74 -23.57 -9.32
C ILE A 221 -12.23 -23.58 -9.64
N ILE A 222 -12.87 -22.42 -9.79
CA ILE A 222 -14.29 -22.32 -10.18
C ILE A 222 -14.53 -23.04 -11.52
N GLY A 223 -13.67 -22.83 -12.52
CA GLY A 223 -13.78 -23.51 -13.82
C GLY A 223 -13.69 -25.04 -13.69
N VAL A 224 -12.77 -25.55 -12.87
CA VAL A 224 -12.64 -26.99 -12.60
C VAL A 224 -13.87 -27.53 -11.88
N LEU A 225 -14.37 -26.83 -10.86
CA LEU A 225 -15.59 -27.21 -10.13
C LEU A 225 -16.81 -27.24 -11.04
N LEU A 226 -16.95 -26.27 -11.94
CA LEU A 226 -18.02 -26.23 -12.93
C LEU A 226 -17.96 -27.46 -13.86
N VAL A 227 -16.78 -27.85 -14.33
CA VAL A 227 -16.59 -29.07 -15.15
C VAL A 227 -17.01 -30.31 -14.35
N PHE A 228 -16.58 -30.43 -13.08
CA PHE A 228 -17.01 -31.54 -12.22
C PHE A 228 -18.52 -31.57 -12.02
N THR A 229 -19.15 -30.41 -11.85
CA THR A 229 -20.61 -30.29 -11.74
C THR A 229 -21.31 -30.76 -13.00
N VAL A 230 -20.86 -30.31 -14.18
CA VAL A 230 -21.45 -30.70 -15.46
C VAL A 230 -21.27 -32.20 -15.72
N VAL A 231 -20.08 -32.74 -15.53
CA VAL A 231 -19.79 -34.17 -15.73
C VAL A 231 -20.57 -35.01 -14.71
N GLY A 232 -20.54 -34.64 -13.44
CA GLY A 232 -21.27 -35.33 -12.37
C GLY A 232 -22.78 -35.32 -12.63
N PHE A 233 -23.33 -34.19 -13.07
CA PHE A 233 -24.73 -34.08 -13.46
C PHE A 233 -25.04 -34.93 -14.69
N TYR A 234 -24.20 -34.94 -15.72
CA TYR A 234 -24.44 -35.76 -16.92
C TYR A 234 -24.40 -37.27 -16.63
N VAL A 235 -23.35 -37.74 -15.94
CA VAL A 235 -23.15 -39.17 -15.60
C VAL A 235 -24.25 -39.68 -14.68
N SER A 236 -24.66 -38.85 -13.72
CA SER A 236 -25.73 -39.21 -12.78
C SER A 236 -27.13 -39.16 -13.39
N ARG A 237 -27.31 -38.74 -14.65
CA ARG A 237 -28.62 -38.66 -15.34
C ARG A 237 -29.79 -38.27 -14.43
N PRO A 238 -29.70 -37.15 -13.68
CA PRO A 238 -30.63 -36.82 -12.60
C PRO A 238 -32.00 -36.42 -13.14
N TRP A 239 -32.08 -35.94 -14.39
CA TRP A 239 -33.34 -35.57 -15.05
C TRP A 239 -34.39 -36.69 -15.05
N ARG A 240 -33.98 -37.97 -15.07
CA ARG A 240 -34.93 -39.10 -14.98
C ARG A 240 -35.64 -39.20 -13.62
N ARG A 241 -35.13 -38.54 -12.59
CA ARG A 241 -35.62 -38.61 -11.20
C ARG A 241 -35.94 -37.25 -10.58
N LEU A 242 -35.71 -36.18 -11.33
CA LEU A 242 -35.90 -34.81 -10.86
C LEU A 242 -37.41 -34.51 -10.76
N LYS A 243 -37.99 -34.88 -9.62
CA LYS A 243 -39.37 -34.55 -9.26
C LYS A 243 -39.49 -33.08 -8.85
N ILE A 244 -40.70 -32.52 -8.95
CA ILE A 244 -41.06 -31.16 -8.52
C ILE A 244 -40.58 -30.86 -7.09
N ARG A 245 -40.62 -31.83 -6.18
CA ARG A 245 -40.12 -31.67 -4.81
C ARG A 245 -38.66 -31.21 -4.72
N HIS A 246 -37.79 -31.61 -5.65
CA HIS A 246 -36.39 -31.18 -5.64
C HIS A 246 -36.28 -29.72 -6.10
N LEU A 247 -37.05 -29.33 -7.11
CA LEU A 247 -37.15 -27.92 -7.52
C LEU A 247 -37.66 -27.04 -6.39
N ALA A 248 -38.64 -27.53 -5.61
CA ALA A 248 -39.14 -26.83 -4.43
C ALA A 248 -38.06 -26.66 -3.35
N ILE A 249 -37.21 -27.67 -3.12
CA ILE A 249 -36.05 -27.55 -2.21
C ILE A 249 -35.05 -26.51 -2.73
N GLY A 250 -34.73 -26.52 -4.03
CA GLY A 250 -33.84 -25.53 -4.62
C GLY A 250 -34.39 -24.11 -4.48
N LEU A 251 -35.67 -23.90 -4.73
CA LEU A 251 -36.35 -22.62 -4.53
C LEU A 251 -36.32 -22.18 -3.06
N LEU A 252 -36.57 -23.10 -2.13
CA LEU A 252 -36.49 -22.83 -0.69
C LEU A 252 -35.09 -22.37 -0.28
N MET A 253 -34.03 -22.98 -0.81
CA MET A 253 -32.65 -22.56 -0.54
C MET A 253 -32.37 -21.14 -1.05
N VAL A 254 -32.88 -20.77 -2.23
CA VAL A 254 -32.76 -19.41 -2.78
C VAL A 254 -33.48 -18.39 -1.90
N ILE A 255 -34.71 -18.70 -1.49
CA ILE A 255 -35.50 -17.83 -0.59
C ILE A 255 -34.79 -17.69 0.77
N LEU A 256 -34.24 -18.78 1.31
CA LEU A 256 -33.51 -18.77 2.57
C LEU A 256 -32.24 -17.93 2.48
N TRP A 257 -31.45 -18.08 1.42
CA TRP A 257 -30.27 -17.24 1.18
C TRP A 257 -30.65 -15.75 1.09
N TRP A 258 -31.71 -15.43 0.34
CA TRP A 258 -32.22 -14.06 0.24
C TRP A 258 -32.66 -13.49 1.58
N ALA A 259 -33.41 -14.25 2.37
CA ALA A 259 -33.87 -13.82 3.69
C ALA A 259 -32.71 -13.61 4.67
N ILE A 260 -31.77 -14.56 4.74
CA ILE A 260 -30.58 -14.46 5.59
C ILE A 260 -29.73 -13.26 5.18
N PHE A 261 -29.40 -13.14 3.89
CA PHE A 261 -28.55 -12.06 3.41
C PHE A 261 -29.19 -10.69 3.66
N THR A 262 -30.47 -10.53 3.32
CA THR A 262 -31.18 -9.25 3.50
C THR A 262 -31.31 -8.91 4.98
N GLY A 263 -31.65 -9.90 5.82
CA GLY A 263 -31.74 -9.73 7.27
C GLY A 263 -30.40 -9.34 7.89
N SER A 264 -29.33 -10.07 7.56
CA SER A 264 -27.98 -9.76 8.03
C SER A 264 -27.49 -8.39 7.54
N HIS A 265 -27.73 -8.05 6.27
CA HIS A 265 -27.31 -6.76 5.72
C HIS A 265 -28.00 -5.59 6.43
N LYS A 266 -29.30 -5.69 6.70
CA LYS A 266 -30.04 -4.70 7.48
C LYS A 266 -29.50 -4.62 8.92
N TYR A 267 -29.35 -5.76 9.58
CA TYR A 267 -28.86 -5.84 10.96
C TYR A 267 -27.46 -5.24 11.13
N PHE A 268 -26.53 -5.58 10.24
CA PHE A 268 -25.18 -5.01 10.27
C PHE A 268 -25.14 -3.53 9.89
N GLY A 269 -26.04 -3.09 9.01
CA GLY A 269 -26.21 -1.67 8.69
C GLY A 269 -26.60 -0.82 9.89
N GLU A 270 -27.39 -1.36 10.81
CA GLU A 270 -27.81 -0.69 12.04
C GLU A 270 -26.71 -0.70 13.12
N ILE A 271 -25.93 -1.79 13.21
CA ILE A 271 -24.89 -1.96 14.23
C ILE A 271 -23.61 -1.21 13.90
N PHE A 272 -23.19 -1.23 12.64
CA PHE A 272 -21.92 -0.63 12.22
C PHE A 272 -22.11 0.81 11.74
N GLN A 273 -22.53 1.69 12.64
CA GLN A 273 -22.39 3.13 12.43
C GLN A 273 -20.94 3.51 12.73
N ALA A 274 -20.24 4.11 11.76
CA ALA A 274 -18.85 4.53 12.01
C ALA A 274 -18.83 5.73 12.94
N ASP A 275 -17.98 5.61 13.95
CA ASP A 275 -17.66 6.69 14.87
C ASP A 275 -16.79 7.75 14.15
N GLU A 276 -17.03 9.05 14.40
CA GLU A 276 -16.20 10.15 13.87
C GLU A 276 -14.72 9.96 14.23
N THR A 277 -14.42 9.34 15.38
CA THR A 277 -13.04 9.08 15.82
C THR A 277 -12.26 8.22 14.82
N ILE A 278 -12.93 7.25 14.23
CA ILE A 278 -12.35 6.33 13.23
C ILE A 278 -11.93 7.12 12.01
N ILE A 279 -12.79 8.00 11.53
CA ILE A 279 -12.66 8.67 10.24
C ILE A 279 -11.54 9.70 10.30
N ASN A 280 -11.48 10.44 11.40
CA ASN A 280 -10.38 11.34 11.72
C ASN A 280 -9.04 10.58 11.75
N THR A 281 -9.03 9.35 12.25
CA THR A 281 -7.77 8.60 12.30
C THR A 281 -7.39 7.96 10.97
N LEU A 282 -8.34 7.67 10.09
CA LEU A 282 -8.06 7.18 8.73
C LEU A 282 -7.47 8.29 7.85
N GLY A 283 -7.53 9.55 8.28
CA GLY A 283 -7.10 10.69 7.48
C GLY A 283 -7.90 10.78 6.18
N ALA A 284 -9.16 10.32 6.20
CA ALA A 284 -10.05 10.41 5.05
C ALA A 284 -10.23 11.90 4.72
N GLN A 285 -10.03 12.26 3.45
CA GLN A 285 -10.25 13.63 2.99
C GLN A 285 -11.75 13.90 3.00
N GLU A 286 -12.16 15.05 3.57
CA GLU A 286 -13.56 15.50 3.52
C GLU A 286 -13.96 15.88 2.08
N PRO A 287 -15.23 15.66 1.67
CA PRO A 287 -16.31 15.13 2.50
C PRO A 287 -16.21 13.62 2.66
N TRP A 288 -16.80 13.04 3.71
CA TRP A 288 -16.90 11.58 3.88
C TRP A 288 -18.34 11.15 4.17
N PHE A 289 -18.68 9.93 3.78
CA PHE A 289 -19.99 9.33 3.97
C PHE A 289 -19.86 7.94 4.57
N VAL A 290 -20.54 7.69 5.69
CA VAL A 290 -20.57 6.36 6.30
C VAL A 290 -22.00 5.94 6.58
N ASN A 291 -22.51 5.07 5.74
CA ASN A 291 -23.78 4.40 5.96
C ASN A 291 -23.73 3.02 5.32
N ALA A 292 -24.03 1.98 6.09
CA ALA A 292 -24.09 0.59 5.62
C ALA A 292 -25.53 0.13 5.33
N ALA A 293 -26.50 1.04 5.29
CA ALA A 293 -27.87 0.73 4.94
C ALA A 293 -27.97 0.20 3.49
N PRO A 294 -28.94 -0.69 3.18
CA PRO A 294 -29.07 -1.27 1.84
C PRO A 294 -29.28 -0.27 0.69
N THR A 295 -29.72 0.95 1.01
CA THR A 295 -29.98 2.03 0.06
C THR A 295 -28.83 3.03 -0.03
N SER A 296 -27.74 2.84 0.73
CA SER A 296 -26.64 3.78 0.77
C SER A 296 -25.72 3.66 -0.46
N PRO A 297 -25.07 4.75 -0.89
CA PRO A 297 -23.95 4.72 -1.81
C PRO A 297 -22.91 3.70 -1.39
N GLY A 298 -22.48 2.85 -2.32
CA GLY A 298 -21.57 1.74 -2.06
C GLY A 298 -22.27 0.42 -1.71
N ALA A 299 -23.57 0.41 -1.36
CA ALA A 299 -24.34 -0.82 -1.15
C ALA A 299 -24.44 -1.71 -2.40
N GLU A 300 -24.10 -1.18 -3.58
CA GLU A 300 -23.94 -1.97 -4.82
C GLU A 300 -22.91 -3.11 -4.65
N VAL A 301 -21.87 -2.91 -3.83
CA VAL A 301 -20.90 -3.96 -3.49
C VAL A 301 -21.58 -5.11 -2.75
N ALA A 302 -22.52 -4.82 -1.85
CA ALA A 302 -23.30 -5.85 -1.16
C ALA A 302 -24.23 -6.61 -2.13
N LYS A 303 -24.80 -5.94 -3.15
CA LYS A 303 -25.56 -6.63 -4.20
C LYS A 303 -24.68 -7.61 -4.97
N HIS A 304 -23.44 -7.25 -5.29
CA HIS A 304 -22.50 -8.20 -5.87
C HIS A 304 -22.25 -9.38 -4.93
N LEU A 305 -21.97 -9.14 -3.63
CA LEU A 305 -21.79 -10.23 -2.67
C LEU A 305 -23.00 -11.18 -2.62
N PHE A 306 -24.22 -10.63 -2.62
CA PHE A 306 -25.46 -11.41 -2.69
C PHE A 306 -25.49 -12.32 -3.92
N LEU A 307 -25.16 -11.79 -5.10
CA LEU A 307 -25.13 -12.55 -6.35
C LEU A 307 -24.08 -13.66 -6.34
N TYR A 308 -22.88 -13.41 -5.81
CA TYR A 308 -21.85 -14.45 -5.69
C TYR A 308 -22.31 -15.59 -4.77
N GLY A 309 -22.91 -15.27 -3.62
CA GLY A 309 -23.46 -16.29 -2.73
C GLY A 309 -24.68 -17.03 -3.30
N LEU A 310 -25.50 -16.35 -4.11
CA LEU A 310 -26.61 -16.98 -4.82
C LEU A 310 -26.10 -17.98 -5.87
N VAL A 311 -25.10 -17.59 -6.67
CA VAL A 311 -24.43 -18.49 -7.63
C VAL A 311 -23.84 -19.70 -6.91
N ALA A 312 -23.15 -19.49 -5.79
CA ALA A 312 -22.59 -20.56 -4.97
C ALA A 312 -23.67 -21.54 -4.49
N THR A 313 -24.80 -21.02 -4.00
CA THR A 313 -25.93 -21.81 -3.48
C THR A 313 -26.58 -22.65 -4.59
N LEU A 314 -26.77 -22.07 -5.77
CA LEU A 314 -27.35 -22.75 -6.93
C LEU A 314 -26.41 -23.84 -7.46
N GLU A 315 -25.13 -23.55 -7.61
CA GLU A 315 -24.14 -24.52 -8.08
C GLU A 315 -23.98 -25.69 -7.09
N MET A 316 -23.94 -25.39 -5.79
CA MET A 316 -23.96 -26.41 -4.72
C MET A 316 -25.18 -27.32 -4.82
N PHE A 317 -26.36 -26.76 -5.08
CA PHE A 317 -27.58 -27.53 -5.22
C PHE A 317 -27.52 -28.47 -6.44
N VAL A 318 -27.06 -27.97 -7.59
CA VAL A 318 -26.88 -28.78 -8.82
C VAL A 318 -25.85 -29.90 -8.60
N PHE A 319 -24.73 -29.59 -7.96
CA PHE A 319 -23.69 -30.57 -7.64
C PHE A 319 -24.19 -31.63 -6.66
N SER A 320 -24.95 -31.25 -5.64
CA SER A 320 -25.57 -32.16 -4.66
C SER A 320 -26.55 -33.13 -5.30
N ILE A 321 -27.33 -32.67 -6.30
CA ILE A 321 -28.19 -33.55 -7.10
C ILE A 321 -27.34 -34.57 -7.87
N GLY A 322 -26.24 -34.12 -8.47
CA GLY A 322 -25.35 -34.98 -9.24
C GLY A 322 -24.65 -36.06 -8.40
N THR A 323 -24.24 -35.72 -7.18
CA THR A 323 -23.53 -36.64 -6.26
C THR A 323 -24.46 -37.58 -5.49
N SER A 324 -25.78 -37.35 -5.51
CA SER A 324 -26.78 -38.17 -4.79
C SER A 324 -26.80 -39.66 -5.15
N ARG A 325 -26.15 -40.09 -6.24
CA ARG A 325 -26.07 -41.50 -6.67
C ARG A 325 -24.92 -42.29 -6.05
N LEU A 326 -24.01 -41.64 -5.34
CA LEU A 326 -22.92 -42.35 -4.69
C LEU A 326 -23.49 -43.26 -3.60
N LYS A 327 -23.05 -44.53 -3.57
CA LYS A 327 -23.60 -45.57 -2.69
C LYS A 327 -23.40 -45.25 -1.20
N CYS A 328 -22.32 -44.55 -0.86
CA CYS A 328 -21.96 -44.24 0.51
C CYS A 328 -22.38 -42.81 0.87
N ILE A 329 -23.33 -42.70 1.80
CA ILE A 329 -23.86 -41.41 2.28
C ILE A 329 -22.75 -40.51 2.82
N TRP A 330 -21.82 -41.06 3.59
CA TRP A 330 -20.69 -40.30 4.15
C TRP A 330 -19.77 -39.72 3.07
N THR A 331 -19.51 -40.49 2.00
CA THR A 331 -18.73 -40.01 0.86
C THR A 331 -19.44 -38.85 0.16
N THR A 332 -20.76 -38.94 -0.02
CA THR A 332 -21.57 -37.84 -0.58
C THR A 332 -21.50 -36.59 0.28
N ILE A 333 -21.67 -36.73 1.61
CA ILE A 333 -21.60 -35.60 2.54
C ILE A 333 -20.21 -34.94 2.48
N LEU A 334 -19.14 -35.74 2.55
CA LEU A 334 -17.77 -35.22 2.53
C LEU A 334 -17.44 -34.51 1.21
N ILE A 335 -17.80 -35.11 0.07
CA ILE A 335 -17.56 -34.52 -1.24
C ILE A 335 -18.32 -33.19 -1.40
N ASN A 336 -19.59 -33.15 -1.00
CA ASN A 336 -20.37 -31.90 -1.06
C ASN A 336 -19.82 -30.83 -0.11
N ALA A 337 -19.35 -31.22 1.08
CA ALA A 337 -18.73 -30.28 2.02
C ALA A 337 -17.43 -29.68 1.47
N ILE A 338 -16.53 -30.52 0.91
CA ILE A 338 -15.28 -30.06 0.29
C ILE A 338 -15.58 -29.17 -0.93
N PHE A 339 -16.50 -29.59 -1.80
CA PHE A 339 -16.91 -28.81 -2.97
C PHE A 339 -17.46 -27.44 -2.56
N GLY A 340 -18.35 -27.40 -1.57
CA GLY A 340 -18.91 -26.16 -1.03
C GLY A 340 -17.84 -25.24 -0.47
N LEU A 341 -16.93 -25.77 0.36
CA LEU A 341 -15.84 -24.99 0.91
C LEU A 341 -14.99 -24.36 -0.20
N LEU A 342 -14.56 -25.16 -1.18
CA LEU A 342 -13.74 -24.68 -2.30
C LEU A 342 -14.48 -23.63 -3.15
N LEU A 343 -15.77 -23.86 -3.43
CA LEU A 343 -16.59 -22.95 -4.22
C LEU A 343 -16.78 -21.61 -3.52
N PHE A 344 -17.24 -21.62 -2.27
CA PHE A 344 -17.47 -20.40 -1.49
C PHE A 344 -16.16 -19.65 -1.23
N SER A 345 -15.06 -20.33 -0.90
CA SER A 345 -13.76 -19.68 -0.74
C SER A 345 -13.26 -19.03 -2.04
N SER A 346 -13.43 -19.69 -3.19
CA SER A 346 -12.99 -19.16 -4.48
C SER A 346 -13.84 -17.97 -4.92
N LEU A 347 -15.17 -18.06 -4.81
CA LEU A 347 -16.08 -16.97 -5.13
C LEU A 347 -15.88 -15.77 -4.20
N THR A 348 -15.67 -16.01 -2.91
CA THR A 348 -15.34 -14.95 -1.93
C THR A 348 -14.01 -14.29 -2.26
N ALA A 349 -12.99 -15.07 -2.65
CA ALA A 349 -11.70 -14.52 -3.07
C ALA A 349 -11.85 -13.64 -4.32
N VAL A 350 -12.60 -14.08 -5.34
CA VAL A 350 -12.87 -13.26 -6.54
C VAL A 350 -13.62 -11.98 -6.18
N PHE A 351 -14.67 -12.08 -5.36
CA PHE A 351 -15.42 -10.93 -4.88
C PHE A 351 -14.51 -9.94 -4.15
N TYR A 352 -13.73 -10.43 -3.18
CA TYR A 352 -12.83 -9.60 -2.38
C TYR A 352 -11.81 -8.87 -3.25
N MET A 353 -11.14 -9.58 -4.16
CA MET A 353 -10.12 -8.99 -5.03
C MET A 353 -10.68 -7.98 -6.03
N ARG A 354 -11.95 -8.13 -6.43
CA ARG A 354 -12.60 -7.25 -7.41
C ARG A 354 -13.21 -6.01 -6.78
N TYR A 355 -13.84 -6.15 -5.61
CA TYR A 355 -14.66 -5.09 -5.01
C TYR A 355 -14.12 -4.54 -3.70
N CYS A 356 -13.29 -5.29 -2.98
CA CYS A 356 -12.82 -4.90 -1.64
C CYS A 356 -11.36 -4.41 -1.62
N ASP A 357 -10.45 -5.15 -2.26
CA ASP A 357 -9.01 -4.94 -2.10
C ASP A 357 -8.48 -3.59 -2.62
N GLN A 358 -9.18 -2.98 -3.58
CA GLN A 358 -8.69 -1.73 -4.17
C GLN A 358 -8.88 -0.49 -3.30
N GLN A 359 -9.73 -0.59 -2.26
CA GLN A 359 -10.15 0.55 -1.44
C GLN A 359 -10.24 0.20 0.06
N GLY A 360 -10.00 -1.06 0.43
CA GLY A 360 -10.11 -1.57 1.79
C GLY A 360 -8.98 -1.11 2.71
N ALA A 361 -9.30 -0.43 3.81
CA ALA A 361 -8.41 -0.25 4.96
C ALA A 361 -8.93 -1.08 6.14
N PHE A 362 -8.15 -2.02 6.64
CA PHE A 362 -8.47 -2.74 7.88
C PHE A 362 -7.76 -2.10 9.06
N ARG A 363 -8.50 -1.84 10.13
CA ARG A 363 -7.94 -1.33 11.38
C ARG A 363 -8.39 -2.16 12.56
N ALA A 364 -7.44 -2.86 13.17
CA ALA A 364 -7.68 -3.56 14.43
C ALA A 364 -7.91 -2.55 15.57
N LYS A 365 -8.84 -2.85 16.49
CA LYS A 365 -9.13 -2.02 17.66
C LYS A 365 -8.06 -2.13 18.77
N GLY A 366 -6.97 -2.85 18.51
CA GLY A 366 -5.87 -3.10 19.44
C GLY A 366 -4.77 -3.95 18.79
N LYS A 367 -3.79 -4.40 19.60
CA LYS A 367 -2.68 -5.26 19.13
C LYS A 367 -2.90 -6.76 19.36
N ASN A 368 -3.92 -7.15 20.13
CA ASN A 368 -4.17 -8.55 20.50
C ASN A 368 -4.98 -9.28 19.43
N ILE A 369 -4.86 -10.60 19.31
CA ILE A 369 -5.60 -11.40 18.31
C ILE A 369 -7.13 -11.20 18.41
N ILE A 370 -7.67 -11.10 19.63
CA ILE A 370 -9.10 -10.83 19.86
C ILE A 370 -9.52 -9.46 19.28
N SER A 371 -8.59 -8.50 19.19
CA SER A 371 -8.87 -7.19 18.60
C SER A 371 -8.85 -7.16 17.07
N LEU A 372 -8.40 -8.24 16.39
CA LEU A 372 -8.68 -8.43 14.96
C LEU A 372 -10.16 -8.73 14.72
N ALA A 373 -10.81 -9.51 15.59
CA ALA A 373 -12.24 -9.80 15.46
C ALA A 373 -13.11 -8.54 15.68
N ASN A 374 -12.61 -7.61 16.48
CA ASN A 374 -13.22 -6.29 16.70
C ASN A 374 -12.65 -5.21 15.77
N GLY A 375 -11.83 -5.60 14.78
CA GLY A 375 -11.30 -4.69 13.80
C GLY A 375 -12.38 -4.29 12.79
N HIS A 376 -12.22 -3.12 12.22
CA HIS A 376 -13.15 -2.61 11.22
C HIS A 376 -12.49 -2.63 9.85
N ILE A 377 -13.25 -3.03 8.83
CA ILE A 377 -12.88 -2.90 7.42
C ILE A 377 -13.60 -1.67 6.89
N TYR A 378 -12.86 -0.72 6.35
CA TYR A 378 -13.37 0.48 5.71
C TYR A 378 -13.08 0.41 4.22
N PHE A 379 -13.99 0.93 3.40
CA PHE A 379 -13.74 1.13 1.98
C PHE A 379 -13.61 2.63 1.73
N ILE A 380 -12.43 3.09 1.36
CA ILE A 380 -12.16 4.49 1.03
C ILE A 380 -12.44 4.67 -0.45
N GLN A 381 -13.58 5.28 -0.76
CA GLN A 381 -13.90 5.67 -2.12
C GLN A 381 -13.12 6.95 -2.45
N GLY A 382 -12.19 6.87 -3.40
CA GLY A 382 -11.47 8.03 -3.90
C GLY A 382 -12.38 8.94 -4.72
N GLU A 383 -12.20 10.26 -4.59
CA GLU A 383 -12.89 11.30 -5.37
C GLU A 383 -14.43 11.20 -5.27
N MET A 384 -14.99 11.48 -4.09
CA MET A 384 -16.45 11.50 -3.91
C MET A 384 -17.14 12.71 -4.54
N GLU A 385 -16.39 13.78 -4.79
CA GLU A 385 -16.90 15.06 -5.29
C GLU A 385 -17.70 14.92 -6.61
N PRO A 386 -17.21 14.25 -7.68
CA PRO A 386 -18.01 14.04 -8.89
C PRO A 386 -19.32 13.27 -8.64
N MET A 387 -19.31 12.30 -7.73
CA MET A 387 -20.50 11.48 -7.45
C MET A 387 -21.53 12.22 -6.62
N ILE A 388 -21.08 13.03 -5.66
CA ILE A 388 -21.99 13.83 -4.83
C ILE A 388 -22.69 14.89 -5.69
N LEU A 389 -21.96 15.53 -6.61
CA LEU A 389 -22.54 16.54 -7.51
C LEU A 389 -23.59 15.95 -8.46
N THR A 390 -23.43 14.69 -8.89
CA THR A 390 -24.41 14.02 -9.78
C THR A 390 -25.65 13.46 -9.06
N ASN A 391 -25.54 13.09 -7.78
CA ASN A 391 -26.66 12.54 -7.02
C ASN A 391 -26.58 12.88 -5.51
N PRO A 392 -26.81 14.15 -5.12
CA PRO A 392 -26.58 14.60 -3.75
C PRO A 392 -27.53 13.96 -2.74
N LYS A 393 -28.74 13.59 -3.16
CA LYS A 393 -29.74 12.92 -2.31
C LYS A 393 -29.32 11.54 -1.84
N ALA A 394 -28.38 10.90 -2.55
CA ALA A 394 -27.86 9.61 -2.16
C ALA A 394 -26.91 9.69 -0.95
N TYR A 395 -26.39 10.88 -0.61
CA TYR A 395 -25.39 11.06 0.44
C TYR A 395 -25.93 11.88 1.62
N PRO A 396 -26.89 11.35 2.42
CA PRO A 396 -27.36 12.04 3.60
C PRO A 396 -26.26 12.21 4.65
N ASN A 397 -26.35 13.26 5.48
CA ASN A 397 -25.45 13.49 6.63
C ASN A 397 -23.96 13.62 6.26
N LEU A 398 -23.67 14.19 5.10
CA LEU A 398 -22.30 14.47 4.67
C LEU A 398 -21.64 15.46 5.65
N SER A 399 -20.46 15.13 6.19
CA SER A 399 -19.70 16.10 6.99
C SER A 399 -19.06 17.14 6.07
N THR A 400 -19.38 18.42 6.30
CA THR A 400 -18.84 19.58 5.57
C THR A 400 -17.99 20.50 6.46
N LYS A 401 -17.79 20.14 7.74
CA LYS A 401 -17.26 21.05 8.77
C LYS A 401 -15.85 21.58 8.48
N VAL A 402 -15.00 20.80 7.81
CA VAL A 402 -13.59 21.11 7.53
C VAL A 402 -13.37 21.42 6.03
N MET A 403 -14.44 21.52 5.23
CA MET A 403 -14.34 21.97 3.84
C MET A 403 -13.86 23.41 3.75
N ARG A 404 -12.76 23.61 3.01
CA ARG A 404 -12.18 24.95 2.76
C ARG A 404 -12.92 25.72 1.68
N ASP A 405 -13.54 25.01 0.74
CA ASP A 405 -14.36 25.58 -0.33
C ASP A 405 -15.75 25.90 0.23
N LEU A 406 -16.02 27.21 0.40
CA LEU A 406 -17.28 27.70 0.97
C LEU A 406 -18.45 27.48 0.01
N ASP A 407 -18.24 27.67 -1.30
CA ASP A 407 -19.30 27.54 -2.31
C ASP A 407 -19.76 26.08 -2.41
N LEU A 408 -18.81 25.15 -2.46
CA LEU A 408 -19.12 23.72 -2.45
C LEU A 408 -19.81 23.31 -1.15
N ARG A 409 -19.35 23.82 -0.01
CA ARG A 409 -19.97 23.54 1.30
C ARG A 409 -21.42 23.99 1.35
N GLU A 410 -21.71 25.23 0.95
CA GLU A 410 -23.08 25.76 0.93
C GLU A 410 -23.95 24.96 -0.05
N TRP A 411 -23.42 24.61 -1.22
CA TRP A 411 -24.13 23.78 -2.17
C TRP A 411 -24.50 22.41 -1.56
N LEU A 412 -23.56 21.76 -0.89
CA LEU A 412 -23.78 20.47 -0.22
C LEU A 412 -24.79 20.57 0.92
N GLU A 413 -24.73 21.61 1.74
CA GLU A 413 -25.68 21.84 2.83
C GLU A 413 -27.12 22.09 2.31
N GLN A 414 -27.27 22.66 1.12
CA GLN A 414 -28.56 22.88 0.46
C GLN A 414 -29.11 21.64 -0.22
N HIS A 415 -28.26 20.84 -0.88
CA HIS A 415 -28.69 19.77 -1.78
C HIS A 415 -28.60 18.36 -1.17
N CYS A 416 -27.77 18.14 -0.15
CA CYS A 416 -27.67 16.86 0.55
C CYS A 416 -28.62 16.81 1.76
N PRO A 417 -29.41 15.74 1.93
CA PRO A 417 -30.33 15.62 3.05
C PRO A 417 -29.59 15.52 4.39
N SER A 418 -29.86 16.45 5.30
CA SER A 418 -29.38 16.43 6.69
C SER A 418 -30.44 15.84 7.61
N ASP A 419 -30.10 14.87 8.46
CA ASP A 419 -30.96 14.40 9.53
C ASP A 419 -31.29 15.58 10.47
N PRO A 420 -32.58 15.86 10.76
CA PRO A 420 -32.98 16.93 11.67
C PRO A 420 -32.31 16.86 13.04
N LYS A 421 -31.93 15.65 13.49
CA LYS A 421 -31.20 15.46 14.76
C LYS A 421 -29.81 16.09 14.74
N THR A 422 -29.15 16.13 13.59
CA THR A 422 -27.81 16.71 13.42
C THR A 422 -27.85 18.23 13.42
N LYS A 423 -28.94 18.84 12.94
CA LYS A 423 -29.12 20.30 12.91
C LYS A 423 -29.24 20.95 14.29
N LYS A 424 -29.73 20.23 15.30
CA LYS A 424 -29.90 20.77 16.68
C LYS A 424 -28.60 21.08 17.42
N ASN A 425 -27.44 20.64 16.92
CA ASN A 425 -26.14 20.80 17.59
C ASN A 425 -25.22 21.81 16.90
N LEU A 426 -25.70 22.53 15.89
CA LEU A 426 -24.93 23.61 15.27
C LEU A 426 -25.25 24.91 16.03
N PRO A 427 -24.24 25.68 16.47
CA PRO A 427 -24.47 26.96 17.13
C PRO A 427 -25.25 27.86 16.17
N GLU A 428 -26.39 28.39 16.61
CA GLU A 428 -27.11 29.43 15.89
C GLU A 428 -26.16 30.61 15.69
N LYS A 429 -25.96 30.99 14.43
CA LYS A 429 -25.07 32.09 14.02
C LYS A 429 -25.72 33.44 14.29
#